data_AF-A0A7C5NFI2-F1
#
_entry.id   AF-A0A7C5NFI2-F1
#
_cell.length_a   1.000
_cell.length_b   1.000
_cell.length_c   1.000
_cell.angle_alpha   90.00
_cell.angle_beta   90.00
_cell.angle_gamma   90.00
#
_symmetry.space_group_name_H-M   'P 1'
#
loop_
_entity.id
_entity.type
_entity.pdbx_description
1 polymer ?
#
loop_
_entity_poly.entity_id
_entity_poly.type
_entity_poly.pdbx_seq_one_letter_code
_entity_poly.pdbx_strand_id
1 'polypeptide(L)' 'MTQSSKYKRELYSLPVEIVDELKAYAKETHQKKSHIVAAAIEEYMRKREQKKLVKEALGLIGMISGDSPDIQEIKANRYD' A
#
# COMPACT_ATOMS: atom_id res chain seq x y z
N MET A 1 -14.32 -25.56 12.59
CA MET A 1 -13.49 -24.88 13.62
C MET A 1 -13.45 -23.41 13.26
N THR A 2 -14.13 -22.55 14.02
CA THR A 2 -14.16 -21.11 13.77
C THR A 2 -12.81 -20.52 14.13
N GLN A 3 -12.12 -19.95 13.14
CA GLN A 3 -10.84 -19.28 13.30
C GLN A 3 -11.06 -18.10 14.26
N SER A 4 -10.74 -18.29 15.55
CA SER A 4 -10.85 -17.23 16.55
C SER A 4 -9.80 -16.18 16.20
N SER A 5 -10.22 -15.13 15.51
CA SER A 5 -9.39 -13.97 15.22
C SER A 5 -8.88 -13.43 16.56
N LYS A 6 -7.57 -13.53 16.81
CA LYS A 6 -6.93 -13.02 18.03
C LYS A 6 -6.96 -11.50 17.98
N TYR A 7 -7.94 -10.89 18.64
CA TYR A 7 -7.98 -9.43 18.81
C TYR A 7 -7.08 -9.02 20.00
N LYS A 8 -6.14 -8.11 19.76
CA LYS A 8 -5.36 -7.44 20.81
C LYS A 8 -5.92 -6.04 21.03
N ARG A 9 -6.14 -5.63 22.27
CA ARG A 9 -6.50 -4.25 22.63
C ARG A 9 -5.24 -3.50 23.04
N GLU A 10 -5.04 -2.31 22.47
CA GLU A 10 -3.93 -1.42 22.80
C GLU A 10 -4.46 0.00 22.99
N LEU A 11 -3.81 0.73 23.91
CA LEU A 11 -4.14 2.12 24.23
C LEU A 11 -3.11 3.02 23.54
N TYR A 12 -3.62 4.04 22.85
CA TYR A 12 -2.80 5.00 22.11
C TYR A 12 -3.21 6.42 22.48
N SER A 13 -2.22 7.30 22.60
CA SER A 13 -2.44 8.74 22.74
C SER A 13 -2.43 9.38 21.35
N LEU A 14 -3.42 10.21 21.08
CA LEU A 14 -3.55 10.99 19.83
C LEU A 14 -3.65 12.48 20.17
N PRO A 15 -3.26 13.38 19.25
CA PRO A 15 -3.49 14.81 19.41
C PRO A 15 -4.97 15.11 19.68
N VAL A 16 -5.24 16.11 20.53
CA VAL A 16 -6.61 16.46 20.97
C VAL A 16 -7.53 16.73 19.78
N GLU A 17 -7.06 17.51 18.81
CA GLU A 17 -7.80 17.87 17.60
C GLU A 17 -8.26 16.63 16.82
N ILE A 18 -7.40 15.62 16.69
CA ILE A 18 -7.71 14.35 16.00
C ILE A 18 -8.75 13.55 16.80
N VAL A 19 -8.64 13.55 18.13
CA VAL A 19 -9.60 12.85 19.00
C VAL A 19 -10.99 13.49 18.91
N ASP A 20 -11.06 14.81 18.83
CA ASP A 20 -12.32 15.54 18.73
C ASP A 20 -12.97 15.38 17.35
N GLU A 21 -12.19 15.40 16.28
CA GLU A 21 -12.67 15.07 14.93
C GLU A 21 -13.19 13.61 14.87
N LEU A 22 -12.44 12.65 15.43
CA LEU A 22 -12.89 11.26 15.50
C LEU A 22 -14.19 11.10 16.30
N LYS A 23 -14.40 11.90 17.36
CA LYS A 23 -15.67 11.91 18.11
C LYS A 23 -16.81 12.46 17.26
N ALA A 24 -16.59 13.53 16.51
CA ALA A 24 -17.59 14.12 15.63
C ALA A 24 -17.98 13.13 14.54
N TYR A 25 -17.01 12.61 13.81
CA TYR A 25 -17.21 11.64 12.74
C TYR A 25 -17.93 10.36 13.22
N ALA A 26 -17.57 9.85 14.40
CA ALA A 26 -18.25 8.70 15.00
C ALA A 26 -19.73 8.95 15.33
N LYS A 27 -20.08 10.20 15.71
CA LYS A 27 -21.47 10.58 15.94
C LYS A 27 -22.25 10.67 14.64
N GLU A 28 -21.68 11.29 13.61
CA GLU A 28 -22.30 11.47 12.29
C GLU A 28 -22.56 10.15 11.57
N THR A 29 -21.59 9.23 11.62
CA THR A 29 -21.65 7.94 10.93
C THR A 29 -22.29 6.83 11.75
N HIS A 30 -22.60 7.08 13.02
CA HIS A 30 -23.03 6.08 14.00
C HIS A 30 -22.07 4.86 14.13
N GLN A 31 -20.80 5.05 13.80
CA GLN A 31 -19.78 4.00 13.88
C GLN A 31 -19.01 4.05 15.20
N LYS A 32 -18.52 2.89 15.65
CA LYS A 32 -17.60 2.83 16.79
C LYS A 32 -16.24 3.43 16.38
N LYS A 33 -15.68 4.29 17.24
CA LYS A 33 -14.34 4.87 17.06
C LYS A 33 -13.27 3.83 16.71
N SER A 34 -13.32 2.66 17.35
CA SER A 34 -12.39 1.56 17.09
C SER A 34 -12.46 1.03 15.66
N HIS A 35 -13.64 0.99 15.04
CA HIS A 35 -13.80 0.55 13.65
C HIS A 35 -13.26 1.60 12.69
N ILE A 36 -13.51 2.88 12.97
CA ILE A 36 -13.00 4.00 12.17
C ILE A 36 -11.47 3.99 12.17
N VAL A 37 -10.86 3.87 13.35
CA VAL A 37 -9.39 3.78 13.47
C VAL A 37 -8.85 2.52 12.79
N ALA A 38 -9.51 1.37 12.96
CA ALA A 38 -9.09 0.14 12.28
C ALA A 38 -9.12 0.30 10.76
N ALA A 39 -10.20 0.85 10.19
CA ALA A 39 -10.32 1.10 8.76
C ALA A 39 -9.25 2.07 8.24
N ALA A 40 -8.94 3.12 9.00
CA ALA A 40 -7.88 4.06 8.66
C ALA A 40 -6.49 3.38 8.64
N ILE A 41 -6.21 2.49 9.60
CA ILE A 41 -4.97 1.72 9.65
C ILE A 41 -4.90 0.72 8.47
N GLU A 42 -6.00 0.03 8.17
CA GLU A 42 -6.06 -0.89 7.03
C GLU A 42 -5.82 -0.16 5.70
N GLU A 43 -6.42 1.03 5.53
CA GLU A 43 -6.18 1.85 4.35
C GLU A 43 -4.71 2.28 4.23
N TYR A 44 -4.11 2.70 5.35
CA TYR A 44 -2.69 3.04 5.39
C TYR A 44 -1.80 1.83 5.01
N MET A 45 -2.10 0.64 5.52
CA MET A 45 -1.37 -0.59 5.17
C MET A 45 -1.47 -0.89 3.67
N ARG A 46 -2.67 -0.85 3.10
CA ARG A 46 -2.88 -1.08 1.66
C ARG A 46 -2.12 -0.06 0.80
N LYS A 47 -2.18 1.23 1.15
CA LYS A 47 -1.44 2.30 0.46
C LYS A 47 0.07 2.08 0.55
N ARG A 48 0.58 1.62 1.70
CA ARG A 48 2.00 1.30 1.89
C ARG A 48 2.44 0.13 1.01
N GLU A 49 1.64 -0.93 0.94
CA GLU A 49 1.92 -2.09 0.08
C GLU A 49 1.90 -1.72 -1.39
N GLN A 50 0.91 -0.96 -1.85
CA GLN A 50 0.86 -0.46 -3.23
C GLN A 50 2.10 0.37 -3.59
N LYS A 51 2.54 1.28 -2.72
CA LYS A 51 3.78 2.05 -2.93
C LYS A 51 5.01 1.15 -3.03
N LYS A 52 5.07 0.08 -2.22
CA LYS A 52 6.15 -0.90 -2.28
C LYS A 52 6.14 -1.64 -3.63
N LEU A 53 4.98 -2.13 -4.06
CA LEU A 53 4.83 -2.83 -5.33
C LEU A 53 5.18 -1.94 -6.52
N VAL A 54 4.76 -0.67 -6.52
CA VAL A 54 5.12 0.30 -7.58
C VAL A 54 6.64 0.52 -7.60
N LYS A 55 7.28 0.63 -6.44
CA LYS A 55 8.75 0.76 -6.34
C LYS A 55 9.46 -0.48 -6.87
N GLU A 56 8.97 -1.67 -6.54
CA GLU A 56 9.51 -2.95 -7.03
C GLU A 56 9.32 -3.09 -8.55
N ALA A 57 8.15 -2.72 -9.08
CA ALA A 57 7.87 -2.72 -10.52
C ALA A 57 8.76 -1.72 -11.30
N LEU A 58 8.96 -0.50 -10.78
CA LEU A 58 9.89 0.46 -11.37
C LEU A 58 11.34 -0.06 -11.37
N GLY A 59 11.75 -0.77 -10.31
CA GLY A 59 13.06 -1.41 -10.24
C GLY A 59 13.24 -2.50 -11.30
N LEU A 60 12.19 -3.30 -11.57
CA LEU A 60 12.20 -4.32 -12.62
C LEU A 60 12.20 -3.71 -14.02
N ILE A 61 11.41 -2.66 -14.28
CA ILE A 61 11.42 -1.96 -15.57
C ILE A 61 12.81 -1.34 -15.84
N GLY A 62 13.42 -0.74 -14.82
CA GLY A 62 14.78 -0.21 -14.91
C GLY A 62 15.85 -1.27 -15.20
N MET A 63 15.64 -2.52 -14.78
CA MET A 63 16.50 -3.65 -15.15
C MET A 63 16.25 -4.15 -16.57
N ILE A 64 14.99 -4.22 -17.03
CA ILE A 64 14.64 -4.71 -18.38
C ILE A 64 15.12 -3.72 -19.46
N SER A 65 15.16 -2.41 -19.17
CA SER A 65 15.69 -1.40 -20.09
C SER A 65 17.23 -1.38 -20.18
N GLY A 66 17.94 -2.09 -19.29
CA GLY A 66 19.40 -2.22 -19.33
C GLY A 66 19.91 -3.40 -20.16
N ASP A 67 19.03 -4.36 -20.50
CA ASP A 67 19.37 -5.64 -21.14
C ASP A 67 18.49 -5.91 -22.38
N SER A 68 18.07 -4.85 -23.07
CA SER A 68 17.51 -4.99 -24.41
C SER A 68 18.69 -5.15 -25.37
N PRO A 69 18.94 -6.32 -25.98
CA PRO A 69 19.99 -6.46 -26.99
C PRO A 69 19.71 -5.44 -28.09
N ASP A 70 20.74 -4.66 -28.41
CA ASP A 70 20.69 -3.62 -29.44
C ASP A 70 20.18 -4.27 -30.73
N ILE A 71 18.98 -3.88 -31.18
CA ILE A 71 18.32 -4.40 -32.39
C ILE A 71 19.02 -3.84 -33.65
N GLN A 72 20.35 -3.77 -33.62
CA GLN A 72 21.22 -3.37 -34.72
C GLN A 72 22.10 -4.52 -35.23
N GLU A 73 22.26 -5.62 -34.47
CA GLU A 73 23.08 -6.77 -34.92
C GLU A 73 22.36 -7.73 -35.89
N ILE A 74 21.04 -7.59 -36.13
CA ILE A 74 20.30 -8.51 -37.02
C ILE A 74 20.38 -8.11 -38.51
N LYS A 75 21.10 -7.04 -38.88
CA LYS A 75 21.21 -6.57 -40.28
C LYS A 75 22.59 -6.75 -40.93
N ALA A 76 23.53 -7.46 -40.33
CA ALA A 76 24.89 -7.59 -40.88
C ALA A 76 25.21 -8.91 -41.61
N ASN A 77 24.27 -9.88 -41.71
CA ASN A 77 24.58 -11.20 -42.27
C ASN A 77 23.61 -11.72 -43.34
N ARG A 78 23.24 -10.85 -44.29
CA ARG A 78 22.82 -11.29 -45.63
C ARG A 78 23.48 -10.36 -46.63
N TYR A 79 24.25 -10.93 -47.55
CA TYR A 79 25.05 -10.30 -48.59
C TYR A 79 26.45 -9.84 -48.13
N ASP A 80 27.39 -10.78 -48.05
CA ASP A 80 28.38 -11.01 -49.12
C ASP A 80 28.89 -12.47 -49.05
#